data_AF-A0A815F4G1-F1
#
_entry.id   AF-A0A815F4G1-F1
#
_cell.length_a   1.000
_cell.length_b   1.000
_cell.length_c   1.000
_cell.angle_alpha   90.00
_cell.angle_beta   90.00
_cell.angle_gamma   90.00
#
_symmetry.space_group_name_H-M   'P 1'
#
loop_
_entity.id
_entity.type
_entity.pdbx_description
1 polymer ?
#
loop_
_entity_poly.entity_id
_entity_poly.type
_entity_poly.pdbx_seq_one_letter_code
_entity_poly.pdbx_strand_id
1 'polypeptide(L)' 'MLSTTEINQPLIVIVSGGGPVGLTFSLHLTMMMGKHVKIIIYEGRWFVDEQGKIRWQGEEEGK' A
#
# COMPACT_ATOMS: atom_id res chain seq x y z
N MET A 1 12.41 28.58 -15.31
CA MET A 1 12.27 28.49 -13.84
C MET A 1 11.13 27.53 -13.58
N LEU A 2 11.41 26.27 -13.24
CA LEU A 2 10.35 25.29 -12.93
C LEU A 2 9.66 25.79 -11.67
N SER A 3 8.32 25.91 -11.71
CA SER A 3 7.57 26.36 -10.54
C SER A 3 7.84 25.37 -9.40
N THR A 4 7.98 25.87 -8.16
CA THR A 4 8.19 25.05 -6.96
C THR A 4 7.15 23.93 -6.77
N THR A 5 6.04 23.98 -7.52
CA THR A 5 4.98 22.99 -7.60
C THR A 5 5.38 21.72 -8.36
N GLU A 6 6.24 21.80 -9.39
CA GLU A 6 6.69 20.61 -10.16
C GLU A 6 7.69 19.75 -9.38
N ILE A 7 8.42 20.34 -8.43
CA ILE A 7 9.40 19.63 -7.59
C ILE A 7 8.72 18.89 -6.42
N ASN A 8 7.42 19.12 -6.19
CA ASN A 8 6.72 18.68 -4.98
C ASN A 8 5.67 17.59 -5.23
N GLN A 9 5.67 16.95 -6.40
CA GLN A 9 4.79 15.80 -6.62
C GLN A 9 5.37 14.55 -5.92
N PRO A 10 4.58 13.86 -5.09
CA PRO A 10 5.05 12.66 -4.42
C PRO A 10 5.34 11.56 -5.44
N LEU A 11 6.36 10.75 -5.17
CA LEU A 11 6.63 9.54 -5.94
C LEU A 11 5.42 8.61 -5.83
N ILE A 12 4.82 8.26 -6.98
CA ILE A 12 3.74 7.28 -7.03
C ILE A 12 4.35 5.89 -7.10
N VAL A 13 4.02 5.03 -6.14
CA VAL A 13 4.48 3.65 -6.10
C VAL A 13 3.28 2.72 -6.11
N ILE A 14 3.24 1.82 -7.08
CA ILE A 14 2.22 0.78 -7.18
C ILE A 14 2.84 -0.53 -6.69
N VAL A 15 2.19 -1.17 -5.74
CA VAL A 15 2.59 -2.47 -5.20
C VAL A 15 1.53 -3.49 -5.60
N SER A 16 1.92 -4.47 -6.41
CA SER A 16 1.08 -5.63 -6.73
C SER A 16 1.38 -6.73 -5.72
N GLY A 17 0.43 -6.98 -4.82
CA GLY A 17 0.57 -7.87 -3.66
C GLY A 17 0.69 -7.09 -2.35
N GLY A 18 -0.27 -7.28 -1.45
CA GLY A 18 -0.38 -6.67 -0.13
C GLY A 18 -0.11 -7.66 1.01
N GLY A 19 0.51 -8.81 0.71
CA GLY A 19 1.00 -9.74 1.72
C GLY A 19 2.18 -9.17 2.53
N PRO A 20 2.80 -9.98 3.40
CA PRO A 20 3.82 -9.49 4.34
C PRO A 20 4.91 -8.66 3.68
N VAL A 21 5.44 -9.12 2.54
CA VAL A 21 6.51 -8.42 1.81
C VAL A 21 6.04 -7.06 1.28
N GLY A 22 4.92 -7.03 0.55
CA GLY A 22 4.41 -5.79 -0.06
C GLY A 22 3.97 -4.76 0.98
N LEU A 23 3.38 -5.23 2.09
CA LEU A 23 3.00 -4.38 3.20
C LEU A 23 4.23 -3.83 3.95
N THR A 24 5.21 -4.68 4.29
CA THR A 24 6.45 -4.24 4.95
C THR A 24 7.21 -3.24 4.09
N PHE A 25 7.34 -3.49 2.79
CA PHE A 25 7.93 -2.54 1.84
C PHE A 25 7.19 -1.20 1.87
N SER A 26 5.86 -1.23 1.78
CA SER A 26 5.04 -0.02 1.75
C SER A 26 5.17 0.80 3.04
N LEU A 27 5.16 0.13 4.19
CA LEU A 27 5.32 0.79 5.49
C LEU A 27 6.71 1.42 5.63
N HIS A 28 7.77 0.68 5.30
CA HIS A 28 9.13 1.17 5.43
C HIS A 28 9.38 2.36 4.49
N LEU A 29 8.89 2.29 3.25
CA LEU A 29 8.98 3.38 2.29
C LEU A 29 8.21 4.62 2.76
N THR A 30 7.03 4.42 3.36
CA THR A 30 6.24 5.51 3.95
C THR A 30 6.98 6.14 5.13
N MET A 31 7.63 5.35 6.00
CA MET A 31 8.42 5.87 7.12
C MET A 31 9.62 6.69 6.64
N MET A 32 10.27 6.28 5.56
CA MET A 32 11.44 6.98 5.02
C MET A 32 11.08 8.26 4.25
N MET A 33 10.00 8.23 3.46
CA MET A 33 9.68 9.32 2.52
C MET A 33 8.54 10.22 3.02
N GLY A 34 7.72 9.76 3.97
CA GLY A 34 6.57 10.49 4.48
C GLY A 34 5.67 11.00 3.36
N LYS A 35 5.42 12.31 3.34
CA LYS A 35 4.58 12.97 2.33
C LYS A 35 5.15 12.97 0.90
N HIS A 36 6.41 12.57 0.72
CA HIS A 36 7.06 12.52 -0.60
C HIS A 36 6.78 11.23 -1.37
N VAL A 37 6.00 10.30 -0.80
CA VAL A 37 5.56 9.09 -1.48
C VAL A 37 4.05 8.93 -1.36
N LYS A 38 3.42 8.42 -2.41
CA LYS A 38 2.02 7.95 -2.40
C LYS A 38 2.00 6.51 -2.90
N ILE A 39 1.57 5.61 -2.04
CA ILE A 39 1.59 4.16 -2.32
C ILE A 39 0.17 3.69 -2.61
N ILE A 40 0.02 2.91 -3.68
CA ILE A 40 -1.22 2.23 -4.05
C ILE A 40 -0.94 0.73 -4.03
N ILE A 41 -1.63 0.00 -3.16
CA ILE A 41 -1.49 -1.46 -3.04
C ILE A 41 -2.68 -2.11 -3.70
N TYR A 42 -2.43 -3.00 -4.67
CA TYR A 42 -3.43 -3.90 -5.23
C TYR A 42 -3.24 -5.30 -4.64
N GLU A 43 -4.22 -5.78 -3.88
CA GLU A 43 -4.20 -7.10 -3.24
C GLU A 43 -5.60 -7.70 -3.27
N GLY A 44 -5.70 -8.99 -3.60
CA GLY A 44 -6.96 -9.72 -3.69
C GLY A 44 -7.31 -10.53 -2.44
N ARG A 45 -6.36 -10.71 -1.52
CA ARG A 45 -6.51 -11.52 -0.31
C ARG A 45 -6.92 -10.75 0.94
N TRP A 46 -6.90 -9.42 0.91
CA TRP A 46 -7.53 -8.63 1.96
C TRP A 46 -9.03 -8.54 1.69
N PHE A 47 -9.84 -8.84 2.70
CA PHE A 47 -11.28 -8.69 2.64
C PHE A 47 -11.81 -8.11 3.95
N VAL A 48 -13.02 -7.56 3.92
CA VAL A 48 -13.72 -7.12 5.12
C VAL A 48 -14.64 -8.27 5.54
N ASP A 49 -14.46 -8.78 6.75
CA ASP A 49 -15.33 -9.82 7.29
C ASP A 49 -16.73 -9.29 7.60
N GLU A 50 -17.66 -10.18 7.95
CA GLU A 50 -19.05 -9.83 8.30
C GLU A 50 -19.14 -8.86 9.50
N GLN A 51 -18.06 -8.75 10.30
CA GLN A 51 -17.96 -7.89 11.47
C GLN A 51 -17.29 -6.55 11.14
N GLY A 52 -16.98 -6.28 9.87
CA GLY A 52 -16.36 -5.04 9.43
C GLY A 52 -14.85 -4.97 9.63
N LYS A 53 -14.19 -6.10 9.97
CA LYS A 53 -12.73 -6.15 10.19
C LYS A 53 -12.00 -6.50 8.90
N ILE A 54 -10.91 -5.78 8.64
CA ILE A 54 -9.99 -6.12 7.55
C ILE A 54 -9.22 -7.38 7.93
N ARG A 55 -9.40 -8.44 7.15
CA ARG A 55 -8.76 -9.75 7.34
C ARG A 55 -8.04 -10.21 6.09
N TRP A 56 -7.03 -11.03 6.31
CA TRP A 56 -6.33 -11.75 5.27
C TRP A 56 -7.01 -13.09 5.04
N GLN A 57 -7.22 -13.48 3.78
CA GLN A 57 -7.70 -14.81 3.41
C GLN A 57 -6.81 -15.89 4.03
N GLY A 58 -7.42 -16.73 4.86
CA GLY A 58 -6.82 -17.93 5.41
C GLY A 58 -7.17 -19.15 4.57
N GLU A 59 -6.89 -20.34 5.13
CA GLU A 59 -7.14 -21.62 4.45
C GLU A 59 -8.62 -21.81 4.08
N GLU A 60 -9.54 -21.32 4.92
CA GLU A 60 -10.98 -21.47 4.73
C GLU A 60 -11.51 -20.69 3.51
N GLU A 61 -10.83 -19.62 3.11
CA GLU A 61 -11.18 -18.79 1.95
C GLU A 61 -10.48 -19.22 0.65
N GLY A 62 -9.78 -20.36 0.66
CA GLY A 62 -9.36 -21.06 -0.56
C GLY A 62 -7.86 -21.03 -0.88
N LYS A 63 -7.00 -21.33 0.09
CA LYS A 63 -5.66 -21.87 -0.19
C LYS A 63 -5.15 -22.82 0.88
#